data_AF-A0A7V3PY41-F1
#
_entry.id   AF-A0A7V3PY41-F1
#
_cell.length_a   1.000
_cell.length_b   1.000
_cell.length_c   1.000
_cell.angle_alpha   90.00
_cell.angle_beta   90.00
_cell.angle_gamma   90.00
#
_symmetry.space_group_name_H-M   'P 1'
#
loop_
_entity.id
_entity.type
_entity.pdbx_description
1 polymer ?
#
loop_
_entity_poly.entity_id
_entity_poly.type
_entity_poly.pdbx_seq_one_letter_code
_entity_poly.pdbx_strand_id
1 'polypeptide(L)'
;MYILFEYQNIKFRQHERGRWAVVSGEITNKAGRDYASTMFRLIIFKKDQALVNVSFCINGFTAGQTRIFEKQLEELNYEAMVKAMTHYEIYAESAY
;
A
#
# COMPACT_ATOMS: atom_id res chain seq x y z
N MET A 1 -7.77 -20.61 3.15
CA MET A 1 -6.84 -19.48 3.34
C MET A 1 -7.65 -18.34 3.96
N TYR A 2 -7.35 -17.95 5.21
CA TYR A 2 -8.06 -16.83 5.85
C TYR A 2 -7.47 -15.52 5.33
N ILE A 3 -8.27 -14.73 4.62
CA ILE A 3 -7.89 -13.39 4.17
C ILE A 3 -8.08 -12.45 5.37
N LEU A 4 -6.98 -11.97 5.95
CA LEU A 4 -7.03 -11.03 7.09
C LEU A 4 -7.34 -9.61 6.64
N PHE A 5 -6.79 -9.21 5.49
CA PHE A 5 -6.94 -7.87 4.93
C PHE A 5 -7.19 -7.98 3.43
N GLU A 6 -8.12 -7.17 2.95
CA GLU A 6 -8.49 -7.09 1.54
C GLU A 6 -8.03 -5.74 0.98
N TYR A 7 -7.37 -5.76 -0.17
CA TYR A 7 -6.80 -4.57 -0.83
C TYR A 7 -7.57 -4.30 -2.12
N GLN A 8 -8.14 -3.12 -2.27
CA GLN A 8 -8.99 -2.76 -3.40
C GLN A 8 -8.64 -1.37 -3.93
N ASN A 9 -9.03 -1.10 -5.18
CA ASN A 9 -8.89 0.21 -5.81
C ASN A 9 -7.47 0.79 -5.77
N ILE A 10 -6.44 -0.06 -5.82
CA ILE A 10 -5.04 0.37 -5.82
C ILE A 10 -4.74 1.16 -7.10
N LYS A 11 -4.30 2.40 -6.93
CA LYS A 11 -3.98 3.33 -8.01
C LYS A 11 -2.63 3.97 -7.76
N PHE A 12 -1.83 4.02 -8.82
CA PHE A 12 -0.59 4.77 -8.87
C PHE A 12 -0.82 6.02 -9.70
N ARG A 13 -0.45 7.19 -9.17
CA ARG A 13 -0.61 8.48 -9.86
C ARG A 13 0.59 9.38 -9.61
N GLN A 14 0.75 10.38 -10.46
CA GLN A 14 1.68 11.46 -10.20
C GLN A 14 1.11 12.38 -9.11
N HIS A 15 1.95 12.82 -8.19
CA HIS A 15 1.58 13.84 -7.22
C HIS A 15 1.30 15.19 -7.91
N GLU A 16 0.29 15.92 -7.45
CA GLU A 16 -0.17 17.17 -8.10
C GLU A 16 0.89 18.27 -8.13
N ARG A 17 1.78 18.30 -7.13
CA ARG A 17 2.82 19.34 -6.96
C ARG A 17 4.23 18.91 -7.38
N GLY A 18 4.41 17.76 -8.03
CA GLY A 18 5.76 17.30 -8.36
C GLY A 18 5.86 16.09 -9.26
N ARG A 19 7.07 15.52 -9.37
CA ARG A 19 7.37 14.33 -10.18
C ARG A 19 7.30 13.03 -9.39
N TRP A 20 7.02 13.08 -8.09
CA TRP A 20 6.91 11.92 -7.21
C TRP A 20 5.68 11.09 -7.55
N ALA A 21 5.82 9.77 -7.43
CA ALA A 21 4.70 8.86 -7.49
C ALA A 21 3.94 8.84 -6.16
N VAL A 22 2.63 8.65 -6.26
CA VAL A 22 1.72 8.45 -5.13
C VAL A 22 0.96 7.16 -5.39
N VAL A 23 0.88 6.32 -4.37
CA VAL A 23 0.01 5.15 -4.35
C VAL A 23 -1.14 5.42 -3.40
N SER A 24 -2.34 5.07 -3.84
CA SER A 24 -3.55 5.16 -3.04
C SER A 24 -4.39 3.92 -3.22
N GLY A 25 -5.24 3.62 -2.25
CA GLY A 25 -6.16 2.51 -2.34
C GLY A 25 -6.97 2.33 -1.08
N GLU A 26 -7.70 1.23 -1.03
CA GLU A 26 -8.58 0.86 0.06
C GLU A 26 -8.07 -0.43 0.70
N ILE A 27 -8.05 -0.46 2.03
CA ILE A 27 -7.75 -1.66 2.81
C ILE A 27 -8.95 -1.93 3.70
N THR A 28 -9.45 -3.16 3.66
CA THR A 28 -10.55 -3.61 4.52
C THR A 28 -10.05 -4.65 5.50
N ASN A 29 -10.33 -4.46 6.80
CA ASN A 29 -10.04 -5.46 7.83
C ASN A 29 -11.09 -6.58 7.77
N LYS A 30 -10.70 -7.76 7.29
CA LYS A 30 -11.54 -8.96 7.21
C LYS A 30 -11.23 -9.98 8.31
N ALA A 31 -10.37 -9.64 9.27
CA ALA A 31 -9.87 -10.57 10.29
C ALA A 31 -10.89 -10.92 11.39
N GLY A 32 -12.09 -10.33 11.37
CA GLY A 32 -13.13 -10.56 12.38
C GLY A 32 -12.79 -10.04 13.79
N ARG A 33 -11.71 -9.26 13.93
CA ARG A 33 -11.30 -8.59 15.17
C ARG A 33 -10.73 -7.21 14.89
N ASP A 34 -10.74 -6.37 15.93
CA ASP A 34 -10.16 -5.03 15.89
C ASP A 34 -8.64 -5.10 16.08
N TYR A 35 -7.93 -4.16 15.46
CA TYR A 35 -6.51 -3.93 15.68
C TYR A 35 -6.30 -2.50 16.18
N ALA A 36 -5.52 -2.34 17.24
CA ALA A 36 -5.09 -1.03 17.70
C ALA A 36 -4.13 -0.39 16.69
N SER A 37 -3.26 -1.20 16.08
CA SER A 37 -2.29 -0.74 15.09
C SER A 37 -1.88 -1.85 14.12
N THR A 38 -1.97 -1.56 12.83
CA THR A 38 -1.55 -2.47 11.76
C THR A 38 -0.55 -1.79 10.83
N MET A 39 0.62 -2.41 10.69
CA MET A 39 1.65 -2.00 9.74
C MET A 39 1.47 -2.75 8.43
N PHE A 40 1.43 -2.02 7.33
CA PHE A 40 1.38 -2.54 5.98
C PHE A 40 2.67 -2.22 5.25
N ARG A 41 3.13 -3.18 4.45
CA ARG A 41 4.25 -3.02 3.54
C ARG A 41 3.75 -3.05 2.11
N LEU A 42 4.21 -2.09 1.30
CA LEU A 42 4.04 -2.04 -0.14
C LEU A 42 5.42 -2.15 -0.79
N ILE A 43 5.55 -3.10 -1.70
CA ILE A 43 6.76 -3.27 -2.51
C ILE A 43 6.37 -3.15 -3.98
N ILE A 44 7.13 -2.35 -4.73
CA ILE A 44 6.98 -2.19 -6.18
C ILE A 44 8.18 -2.84 -6.85
N PHE A 45 7.94 -3.68 -7.84
CA PHE A 45 8.99 -4.45 -8.50
C PHE A 45 9.17 -4.06 -9.96
N LYS A 46 10.42 -4.14 -10.41
CA LYS A 46 10.82 -4.23 -11.83
C LYS A 46 11.41 -5.61 -12.05
N LYS A 47 10.66 -6.49 -12.71
CA LYS A 47 10.97 -7.92 -12.75
C LYS A 47 11.11 -8.44 -11.31
N ASP A 48 12.25 -8.98 -10.93
CA ASP A 48 12.52 -9.53 -9.59
C ASP A 48 13.24 -8.54 -8.66
N GLN A 49 13.47 -7.30 -9.12
CA GLN A 49 14.14 -6.28 -8.33
C GLN A 49 13.12 -5.34 -7.68
N ALA A 50 13.17 -5.22 -6.35
CA ALA A 50 12.41 -4.21 -5.62
C ALA A 50 12.91 -2.80 -5.99
N LEU A 51 12.04 -1.98 -6.56
CA LEU A 51 12.28 -0.57 -6.85
C LEU A 51 11.95 0.32 -5.66
N VAL A 52 10.88 -0.01 -4.94
CA VAL A 52 10.37 0.75 -3.80
C VAL A 52 9.93 -0.23 -2.74
N ASN A 53 10.27 0.07 -1.49
CA ASN A 53 9.80 -0.65 -0.33
C ASN A 53 9.40 0.38 0.72
N VAL A 54 8.10 0.54 0.92
CA VAL A 54 7.55 1.51 1.86
C VAL A 54 6.60 0.85 2.83
N SER A 55 6.60 1.36 4.05
CA SER A 55 5.69 0.93 5.10
C SER A 55 4.76 2.07 5.51
N PHE A 56 3.55 1.73 5.92
CA PHE A 56 2.58 2.67 6.46
C PHE A 56 1.70 2.00 7.51
N CYS A 57 1.21 2.80 8.45
CA CYS A 57 0.49 2.33 9.62
C CYS A 57 -0.97 2.80 9.58
N ILE A 58 -1.90 1.91 9.89
CA ILE A 58 -3.30 2.22 10.15
C ILE A 58 -3.57 1.95 11.63
N ASN A 59 -3.97 2.99 12.35
CA ASN A 59 -4.32 2.89 13.77
C ASN A 59 -5.85 2.79 13.94
N GLY A 60 -6.28 2.06 14.97
CA GLY A 60 -7.70 1.85 15.27
C GLY A 60 -8.46 1.24 14.10
N PHE A 61 -8.00 0.07 13.65
CA PHE A 61 -8.53 -0.62 12.48
C PHE A 61 -9.58 -1.65 12.89
N THR A 62 -10.84 -1.23 12.94
CA THR A 62 -11.93 -2.07 13.43
C THR A 62 -12.32 -3.16 12.42
N ALA A 63 -12.87 -4.27 12.90
CA ALA A 63 -13.34 -5.37 12.07
C ALA A 63 -14.38 -4.88 11.05
N GLY A 64 -14.23 -5.28 9.79
CA GLY A 64 -15.09 -4.88 8.68
C GLY A 64 -14.89 -3.45 8.17
N GLN A 65 -14.08 -2.63 8.84
CA GLN A 65 -13.82 -1.27 8.40
C GLN A 65 -12.97 -1.26 7.14
N THR A 66 -13.30 -0.33 6.23
CA THR A 66 -12.46 0.04 5.10
C THR A 66 -11.77 1.37 5.39
N ARG A 67 -10.46 1.44 5.15
CA ARG A 67 -9.66 2.64 5.26
C ARG A 67 -9.04 2.95 3.91
N ILE A 68 -9.16 4.21 3.50
CA ILE A 68 -8.42 4.75 2.36
C ILE A 68 -7.02 5.09 2.85
N PHE A 69 -6.00 4.66 2.11
CA PHE A 69 -4.63 5.08 2.34
C PHE A 69 -4.10 5.84 1.12
N GLU A 70 -3.18 6.75 1.40
CA GLU A 70 -2.37 7.41 0.40
C GLU A 70 -0.93 7.47 0.91
N LYS A 71 0.03 7.09 0.06
CA LYS A 71 1.44 7.11 0.39
C LYS A 71 2.25 7.72 -0.76
N GLN A 72 3.04 8.73 -0.44
CA GLN A 72 4.02 9.28 -1.34
C GLN A 72 5.23 8.34 -1.44
N LEU A 73 5.72 8.12 -2.66
CA LEU A 73 6.91 7.34 -2.97
C LEU A 73 8.04 8.32 -3.29
N GLU A 74 8.65 8.87 -2.23
CA GLU A 74 9.53 10.05 -2.30
C GLU A 74 10.76 9.84 -3.19
N GLU A 75 11.26 8.61 -3.27
CA GLU A 75 12.48 8.27 -4.01
C GLU A 75 12.23 7.96 -5.49
N LEU A 76 10.98 7.97 -5.95
CA LEU A 76 10.64 7.48 -7.30
C LEU A 76 9.91 8.52 -8.15
N ASN A 77 10.55 8.86 -9.27
CA ASN A 77 9.91 9.61 -10.34
C ASN A 77 8.77 8.77 -10.95
N TYR A 78 7.57 9.34 -11.03
CA TYR A 78 6.38 8.65 -11.53
C TYR A 78 6.52 8.10 -12.95
N GLU A 79 7.10 8.86 -13.88
CA GLU A 79 7.28 8.39 -15.25
C GLU A 79 8.23 7.20 -15.33
N ALA A 80 9.33 7.25 -14.57
CA ALA A 80 10.28 6.15 -14.49
C ALA A 80 9.65 4.91 -13.85
N MET A 81 8.85 5.10 -12.79
CA MET A 81 8.11 4.03 -12.13
C MET A 81 7.16 3.33 -13.10
N VAL A 82 6.26 4.08 -13.75
CA VAL A 82 5.21 3.49 -14.59
C VAL A 82 5.81 2.71 -15.75
N LYS A 83 6.94 3.16 -16.31
CA LYS A 83 7.64 2.45 -17.39
C LYS A 83 8.35 1.18 -16.92
N ALA A 84 8.76 1.13 -15.65
CA ALA A 84 9.58 0.05 -15.11
C ALA A 84 8.80 -0.98 -14.28
N MET A 85 7.68 -0.57 -13.69
CA MET A 85 6.88 -1.40 -12.79
C MET A 85 6.29 -2.58 -13.54
N THR A 86 6.57 -3.78 -13.05
CA THR A 86 5.99 -5.02 -13.56
C THR A 86 4.85 -5.53 -12.69
N HIS A 87 4.99 -5.40 -11.38
CA HIS A 87 3.97 -5.78 -10.40
C HIS A 87 4.25 -5.06 -9.06
N TYR A 88 3.31 -5.19 -8.14
CA TYR A 88 3.43 -4.71 -6.77
C TYR A 88 2.87 -5.75 -5.81
N GLU A 89 3.32 -5.68 -4.56
CA GLU A 89 2.83 -6.50 -3.46
C GLU A 89 2.42 -5.61 -2.30
N ILE A 90 1.28 -5.91 -1.67
CA ILE A 90 0.84 -5.27 -0.42
C ILE A 90 0.48 -6.38 0.57
N TYR A 91 1.03 -6.30 1.76
CA TYR A 91 0.69 -7.21 2.84
C TYR A 91 0.81 -6.54 4.21
N ALA A 92 0.10 -7.09 5.20
CA ALA A 92 0.29 -6.71 6.59
C ALA A 92 1.59 -7.32 7.12
N GLU A 93 2.49 -6.47 7.62
CA GLU A 93 3.75 -6.88 8.22
C GLU A 93 3.56 -7.26 9.69
N SER A 94 2.72 -6.50 10.41
CA SER A 94 2.36 -6.77 11.80
C SER A 94 0.99 -6.17 12.13
N ALA A 95 0.22 -6.82 13.00
CA ALA A 95 -1.09 -6.34 13.43
C ALA A 95 -1.28 -6.62 14.94
N TYR A 96 -1.49 -5.57 15.73
CA TYR A 96 -1.59 -5.59 17.20
C TYR A 96 -2.98 -5.16 17.66
#